data_AF-A0A7J6QIY6-F1
#
_entry.id   AF-A0A7J6QIY6-F1
#
_cell.length_a   1.000
_cell.length_b   1.000
_cell.length_c   1.000
_cell.angle_alpha   90.00
_cell.angle_beta   90.00
_cell.angle_gamma   90.00
#
_symmetry.space_group_name_H-M   'P 1'
#
loop_
_entity.id
_entity.type
_entity.pdbx_description
1 polymer ?
#
loop_
_entity_poly.entity_id
_entity_poly.type
_entity_poly.pdbx_seq_one_letter_code
_entity_poly.pdbx_strand_id
1 'polypeptide(L)'
;TKPFKSCKAWANRVLDEFFAQGDLEKAQNIPVQMLNDRNTVSRPHSQIGFLEFLVAPLFLLQVQLLPSLYESDNYLVNNLAQWANEWALETSASVEDMQKVLDRVNKVGNTHAAEHSGIVYTPPKELMRLIKERS
;
A
#
# COMPACT_ATOMS: atom_id res chain seq x y z
N THR A 1 -0.74 0.42 -13.45
CA THR A 1 -1.66 0.59 -12.31
C THR A 1 -3.09 0.84 -12.80
N LYS A 2 -4.08 0.76 -11.92
CA LYS A 2 -5.52 0.86 -12.22
C LYS A 2 -6.22 1.66 -11.11
N PRO A 3 -7.47 2.11 -11.30
CA PRO A 3 -8.25 2.72 -10.24
C PRO A 3 -8.34 1.82 -9.00
N PHE A 4 -8.39 2.45 -7.82
CA PHE A 4 -8.28 1.77 -6.52
C PHE A 4 -9.19 0.56 -6.36
N LYS A 5 -10.47 0.66 -6.76
CA LYS A 5 -11.44 -0.45 -6.68
C LYS A 5 -10.94 -1.71 -7.40
N SER A 6 -10.32 -1.55 -8.57
CA SER A 6 -9.78 -2.68 -9.33
C SER A 6 -8.51 -3.22 -8.66
N CYS A 7 -7.60 -2.34 -8.24
CA CYS A 7 -6.39 -2.75 -7.53
C CYS A 7 -6.70 -3.49 -6.23
N LYS A 8 -7.66 -3.01 -5.43
CA LYS A 8 -8.14 -3.66 -4.21
C LYS A 8 -8.72 -5.05 -4.48
N ALA A 9 -9.54 -5.19 -5.52
CA ALA A 9 -10.11 -6.48 -5.88
C ALA A 9 -9.02 -7.52 -6.23
N TRP A 10 -7.99 -7.11 -6.97
CA TRP A 10 -6.85 -7.98 -7.29
C TRP A 10 -5.98 -8.29 -6.08
N ALA A 11 -5.65 -7.28 -5.27
CA ALA A 11 -4.88 -7.47 -4.04
C ALA A 11 -5.57 -8.49 -3.11
N ASN A 12 -6.91 -8.39 -2.96
CA ASN A 12 -7.66 -9.34 -2.15
C ASN A 12 -7.59 -10.77 -2.70
N ARG A 13 -7.72 -10.96 -4.01
CA ARG A 13 -7.62 -12.29 -4.64
C ARG A 13 -6.25 -12.93 -4.43
N VAL A 14 -5.17 -12.15 -4.59
CA VAL A 14 -3.80 -12.64 -4.38
C VAL A 14 -3.57 -13.01 -2.92
N LEU A 15 -4.02 -12.17 -1.98
CA LEU A 15 -3.92 -12.47 -0.56
C LEU A 15 -4.77 -13.69 -0.17
N ASP A 16 -5.96 -13.85 -0.76
CA ASP A 16 -6.79 -15.05 -0.53
C ASP A 16 -6.06 -16.32 -0.97
N GLU A 17 -5.33 -16.27 -2.08
CA GLU A 17 -4.51 -17.38 -2.57
C GLU A 17 -3.33 -17.68 -1.63
N PHE A 18 -2.60 -16.66 -1.17
CA PHE A 18 -1.52 -16.82 -0.18
C PHE A 18 -2.04 -17.42 1.13
N PHE A 19 -3.22 -16.98 1.57
CA PHE A 19 -3.84 -17.51 2.79
C PHE A 19 -4.32 -18.95 2.61
N ALA A 20 -4.85 -19.31 1.44
CA ALA A 20 -5.19 -20.69 1.14
C ALA A 20 -3.95 -21.59 1.13
N GLN A 21 -2.83 -21.11 0.57
CA GLN A 21 -1.56 -21.81 0.65
C GLN A 21 -1.09 -21.98 2.10
N GLY A 22 -1.16 -20.92 2.91
CA GLY A 22 -0.78 -20.98 4.33
C GLY A 22 -1.61 -21.98 5.14
N ASP A 23 -2.89 -22.13 4.84
CA ASP A 23 -3.73 -23.13 5.48
C ASP A 23 -3.32 -24.57 5.11
N LEU A 24 -2.92 -24.78 3.85
CA LEU A 24 -2.37 -26.07 3.40
C LEU A 24 -1.03 -26.37 4.06
N GLU A 25 -0.15 -25.35 4.18
CA GLU A 25 1.13 -25.46 4.90
C GLU A 25 0.90 -25.89 6.36
N LYS A 26 -0.06 -25.26 7.06
CA LYS A 26 -0.46 -25.64 8.44
C LYS A 26 -0.96 -27.08 8.51
N ALA A 27 -1.86 -27.47 7.60
CA ALA A 27 -2.44 -28.81 7.58
C ALA A 27 -1.39 -29.91 7.34
N GLN A 28 -0.30 -29.58 6.64
CA GLN A 28 0.81 -30.49 6.35
C GLN A 28 1.96 -30.39 7.36
N ASN A 29 1.82 -29.63 8.45
CA ASN A 29 2.90 -29.33 9.40
C ASN A 29 4.16 -28.72 8.73
N ILE A 30 3.96 -27.93 7.67
CA ILE A 30 5.01 -27.16 7.00
C ILE A 30 5.05 -25.75 7.62
N PRO A 31 6.24 -25.18 7.88
CA PRO A 31 6.35 -23.80 8.34
C PRO A 31 5.67 -22.81 7.38
N VAL A 32 4.70 -22.07 7.90
CA VAL A 32 3.90 -21.12 7.14
C VAL A 32 4.74 -19.91 6.78
N GLN A 33 4.72 -19.50 5.51
CA GLN A 33 5.44 -18.30 5.09
C GLN A 33 4.78 -17.04 5.66
N MET A 34 5.57 -16.00 5.94
CA MET A 34 5.13 -14.80 6.65
C MET A 34 3.89 -14.13 6.02
N LEU A 35 3.80 -14.08 4.69
CA LEU A 35 2.67 -13.47 3.97
C LEU A 35 1.47 -14.40 3.78
N ASN A 36 1.64 -15.69 4.10
CA ASN A 36 0.62 -16.72 3.92
C ASN A 36 -0.22 -16.92 5.19
N ASP A 37 0.18 -16.36 6.34
CA ASP A 37 -0.63 -16.49 7.56
C ASP A 37 -1.69 -15.39 7.68
N ARG A 38 -2.95 -15.76 7.37
CA ARG A 38 -4.12 -14.88 7.49
C ARG A 38 -4.35 -14.30 8.89
N ASN A 39 -3.78 -14.90 9.94
CA ASN A 39 -3.97 -14.44 11.31
C ASN A 39 -3.01 -13.30 11.70
N THR A 40 -1.93 -13.10 10.94
CA THR A 40 -0.90 -12.11 11.25
C THR A 40 -0.82 -10.99 10.22
N VAL A 41 -1.30 -11.25 8.99
CA VAL A 41 -1.22 -10.28 7.88
C VAL A 41 -2.40 -9.31 7.89
N SER A 42 -2.11 -8.03 8.09
CA SER A 42 -3.03 -6.94 7.72
C SER A 42 -2.97 -6.72 6.21
N ARG A 43 -4.11 -6.91 5.53
CA ARG A 43 -4.22 -6.68 4.07
C ARG A 43 -3.81 -5.26 3.68
N PRO A 44 -4.37 -4.19 4.25
CA PRO A 44 -4.00 -2.85 3.80
C PRO A 44 -2.54 -2.53 4.14
N HIS A 45 -2.02 -2.98 5.30
CA HIS A 45 -0.62 -2.75 5.66
C HIS A 45 0.37 -3.48 4.72
N SER A 46 0.06 -4.72 4.33
CA SER A 46 0.91 -5.46 3.39
C SER A 46 0.94 -4.80 2.02
N GLN A 47 -0.18 -4.22 1.56
CA GLN A 47 -0.23 -3.47 0.31
C GLN A 47 0.57 -2.16 0.38
N ILE A 48 0.57 -1.45 1.52
CA ILE A 48 1.44 -0.27 1.71
C ILE A 48 2.90 -0.67 1.53
N GLY A 49 3.36 -1.73 2.23
CA GLY A 49 4.73 -2.21 2.13
C GLY A 49 5.10 -2.69 0.72
N PHE A 50 4.23 -3.46 0.07
CA PHE A 50 4.45 -3.94 -1.30
C PHE A 50 4.59 -2.78 -2.30
N LEU A 51 3.69 -1.80 -2.23
CA LEU A 51 3.73 -0.65 -3.11
C LEU A 51 4.96 0.22 -2.85
N GLU A 52 5.31 0.49 -1.60
CA GLU A 52 6.45 1.32 -1.23
C GLU A 52 7.79 0.70 -1.62
N PHE A 53 8.00 -0.59 -1.31
CA PHE A 53 9.33 -1.19 -1.44
C PHE A 53 9.58 -1.84 -2.80
N LEU A 54 8.54 -2.27 -3.51
CA LEU A 54 8.70 -2.92 -4.81
C LEU A 54 8.17 -2.07 -5.96
N VAL A 55 6.91 -1.63 -5.88
CA VAL A 55 6.23 -1.03 -7.04
C VAL A 55 6.66 0.41 -7.27
N ALA A 56 6.80 1.22 -6.23
CA ALA A 56 7.18 2.62 -6.31
C ALA A 56 8.57 2.82 -6.95
N PRO A 57 9.65 2.16 -6.51
CA PRO A 57 10.95 2.29 -7.17
C PRO A 57 10.92 1.92 -8.65
N LEU A 58 10.16 0.88 -9.02
CA LEU A 58 9.99 0.46 -10.41
C LEU A 58 9.27 1.53 -11.25
N PHE A 59 8.19 2.11 -10.72
CA PHE A 59 7.39 3.09 -11.43
C PHE A 59 8.08 4.45 -11.53
N LEU A 60 8.91 4.81 -10.56
CA LEU A 60 9.76 6.00 -10.62
C LEU A 60 10.67 5.95 -11.86
N LEU A 61 11.37 4.83 -12.03
CA LEU A 61 12.22 4.59 -13.22
C LEU A 61 11.39 4.54 -14.50
N GLN A 62 10.18 3.97 -14.45
CA GLN A 62 9.29 3.92 -15.61
C GLN A 62 8.94 5.31 -16.12
N VAL A 63 8.61 6.26 -15.23
CA VAL A 63 8.27 7.63 -15.62
C VAL A 63 9.49 8.38 -16.14
N GLN A 64 10.67 8.16 -15.55
CA GLN A 64 11.92 8.75 -16.02
C GLN A 64 12.29 8.31 -17.44
N LEU A 65 12.08 7.03 -17.76
CA LEU A 65 12.37 6.47 -19.09
C LEU A 65 11.25 6.70 -20.11
N LEU A 66 10.00 6.70 -19.65
CA LEU A 66 8.80 6.76 -20.46
C LEU A 66 7.81 7.77 -19.85
N PRO A 67 8.07 9.10 -19.97
CA PRO A 67 7.25 10.12 -19.31
C PRO A 67 5.76 10.07 -19.66
N SER A 68 5.42 9.59 -20.86
CA SER A 68 4.02 9.40 -21.29
C SER A 68 3.22 8.40 -20.43
N LEU A 69 3.88 7.59 -19.61
CA LEU A 69 3.24 6.62 -18.71
C LEU A 69 2.95 7.20 -17.31
N TYR A 70 3.12 8.51 -17.10
CA TYR A 70 2.91 9.18 -15.80
C TYR A 70 1.53 8.91 -15.18
N GLU A 71 0.48 8.72 -15.99
CA GLU A 71 -0.87 8.42 -15.50
C GLU A 71 -0.91 7.15 -14.65
N SER A 72 -0.08 6.17 -15.01
CA SER A 72 0.03 4.96 -14.22
C SER A 72 0.68 5.24 -12.85
N ASP A 73 1.63 6.14 -12.80
CA ASP A 73 2.25 6.51 -11.55
C ASP A 73 1.33 7.38 -10.67
N ASN A 74 0.50 8.21 -11.31
CA ASN A 74 -0.57 8.95 -10.64
C ASN A 74 -1.55 8.01 -9.91
N TYR A 75 -1.95 6.90 -10.55
CA TYR A 75 -2.75 5.88 -9.85
C TYR A 75 -1.97 5.18 -8.73
N LEU A 76 -0.66 4.96 -8.87
CA LEU A 76 0.16 4.30 -7.85
C LEU A 76 0.15 5.10 -6.54
N VAL A 77 0.54 6.37 -6.61
CA VAL A 77 0.68 7.22 -5.41
C VAL A 77 -0.66 7.45 -4.71
N ASN A 78 -1.74 7.58 -5.48
CA ASN A 78 -3.07 7.75 -4.90
C ASN A 78 -3.64 6.43 -4.35
N ASN A 79 -3.34 5.28 -4.96
CA ASN A 79 -3.69 3.99 -4.37
C ASN A 79 -2.93 3.74 -3.06
N LEU A 80 -1.66 4.14 -2.98
CA LEU A 80 -0.87 4.05 -1.74
C LEU A 80 -1.52 4.85 -0.60
N ALA A 81 -1.94 6.09 -0.87
CA ALA A 81 -2.68 6.89 0.10
C ALA A 81 -4.03 6.25 0.49
N GLN A 82 -4.75 5.65 -0.45
CA GLN A 82 -6.01 4.96 -0.13
C GLN A 82 -5.80 3.73 0.76
N TRP A 83 -4.76 2.93 0.50
CA TRP A 83 -4.41 1.83 1.40
C TRP A 83 -4.03 2.31 2.80
N ALA A 84 -3.34 3.45 2.91
CA ALA A 84 -3.05 4.07 4.19
C ALA A 84 -4.31 4.51 4.95
N ASN A 85 -5.32 5.03 4.24
CA ASN A 85 -6.63 5.32 4.83
C ASN A 85 -7.32 4.04 5.33
N GLU A 86 -7.36 2.96 4.53
CA GLU A 86 -7.98 1.70 4.93
C GLU A 86 -7.27 1.07 6.14
N TRP A 87 -5.94 1.08 6.13
CA TRP A 87 -5.15 0.61 7.27
C TRP A 87 -5.48 1.41 8.53
N ALA A 88 -5.59 2.74 8.44
CA ALA A 88 -5.89 3.59 9.59
C ALA A 88 -7.25 3.28 10.23
N LEU A 89 -8.25 2.92 9.41
CA LEU A 89 -9.60 2.56 9.87
C LEU A 89 -9.64 1.21 10.59
N GLU A 90 -8.79 0.26 10.20
CA GLU A 90 -8.76 -1.11 10.75
C GLU A 90 -7.75 -1.28 11.89
N THR A 91 -6.74 -0.41 11.99
CA THR A 91 -5.62 -0.58 12.92
C THR A 91 -5.90 -0.06 14.33
N SER A 92 -5.36 -0.78 15.31
CA SER A 92 -5.23 -0.34 16.72
C SER A 92 -3.84 0.19 17.05
N ALA A 93 -3.02 0.52 16.03
CA ALA A 93 -1.67 1.04 16.22
C ALA A 93 -1.64 2.36 17.00
N SER A 94 -0.47 2.67 17.57
CA SER A 94 -0.23 3.93 18.26
C SER A 94 -0.25 5.12 17.30
N VAL A 95 -0.47 6.33 17.82
CA VAL A 95 -0.33 7.58 17.03
C VAL A 95 1.06 7.71 16.42
N GLU A 96 2.09 7.30 17.15
CA GLU A 96 3.48 7.33 16.68
C GLU A 96 3.66 6.43 15.45
N ASP A 97 3.12 5.21 15.47
CA ASP A 97 3.21 4.29 14.34
C ASP A 97 2.37 4.74 13.14
N MET A 98 1.22 5.34 13.40
CA MET A 98 0.43 6.00 12.36
C MET A 98 1.19 7.13 11.69
N GLN A 99 1.89 7.96 12.46
CA GLN A 99 2.71 9.04 11.94
C GLN A 99 3.86 8.49 11.08
N LYS A 100 4.53 7.41 11.51
CA LYS A 100 5.57 6.75 10.70
C LYS A 100 5.04 6.26 9.36
N VAL A 101 3.84 5.66 9.32
CA VAL A 101 3.20 5.24 8.06
C VAL A 101 2.84 6.45 7.20
N LEU A 102 2.28 7.51 7.79
CA LEU A 102 1.96 8.75 7.08
C LEU A 102 3.21 9.35 6.43
N ASP A 103 4.31 9.44 7.16
CA ASP A 103 5.57 10.02 6.69
C ASP A 103 6.14 9.22 5.50
N ARG A 104 6.11 7.89 5.59
CA ARG A 104 6.56 6.99 4.50
C ARG A 104 5.68 7.14 3.25
N VAL A 105 4.36 7.13 3.40
CA VAL A 105 3.40 7.27 2.30
C VAL A 105 3.53 8.64 1.63
N ASN A 106 3.65 9.72 2.42
CA ASN A 106 3.88 11.06 1.90
C ASN A 106 5.23 11.19 1.22
N LYS A 107 6.29 10.56 1.74
CA LYS A 107 7.59 10.55 1.09
C LYS A 107 7.49 9.96 -0.32
N VAL A 108 6.89 8.78 -0.47
CA VAL A 108 6.68 8.16 -1.78
C VAL A 108 5.83 9.06 -2.68
N GLY A 109 4.67 9.50 -2.21
CA GLY A 109 3.77 10.34 -3.01
C GLY A 109 4.42 11.63 -3.51
N ASN A 110 5.16 12.33 -2.65
CA ASN A 110 5.84 13.57 -3.00
C ASN A 110 7.04 13.34 -3.93
N THR A 111 7.81 12.27 -3.74
CA THR A 111 8.93 11.93 -4.63
C THR A 111 8.43 11.70 -6.06
N HIS A 112 7.38 10.90 -6.23
CA HIS A 112 6.82 10.62 -7.54
C HIS A 112 6.16 11.85 -8.18
N ALA A 113 5.43 12.66 -7.39
CA ALA A 113 4.83 13.90 -7.89
C ALA A 113 5.87 14.91 -8.39
N ALA A 114 7.11 14.87 -7.88
CA ALA A 114 8.18 15.73 -8.34
C ALA A 114 8.79 15.30 -9.69
N GLU A 115 8.65 14.03 -10.11
CA GLU A 115 9.22 13.53 -11.36
C GLU A 115 8.46 14.01 -12.60
N HIS A 116 7.15 14.24 -12.49
CA HIS A 116 6.33 14.63 -13.62
C HIS A 116 5.12 15.48 -13.20
N SER A 117 4.93 16.63 -13.84
CA SER A 117 3.88 17.60 -13.49
C SER A 117 2.45 17.07 -13.60
N GLY A 118 2.23 16.01 -14.38
CA GLY A 118 0.95 15.31 -14.50
C GLY A 118 0.62 14.39 -13.33
N ILE A 119 1.57 14.10 -12.42
CA ILE A 119 1.33 13.26 -11.24
C ILE A 119 0.84 14.15 -10.11
N VAL A 120 -0.39 13.93 -9.66
CA VAL A 120 -1.02 14.71 -8.60
C VAL A 120 -1.27 13.81 -7.40
N TYR A 121 -0.39 13.90 -6.42
CA TYR A 121 -0.51 13.14 -5.18
C TYR A 121 -1.49 13.80 -4.19
N THR A 122 -2.44 13.01 -3.69
CA THR A 122 -3.33 13.40 -2.59
C THR A 122 -2.99 12.63 -1.33
N PRO A 123 -2.53 13.31 -0.24
CA PRO A 123 -2.24 12.67 1.04
C PRO A 123 -3.43 11.92 1.67
N PRO A 124 -3.18 10.89 2.52
CA PRO A 124 -4.22 10.05 3.11
C PRO A 124 -5.01 10.80 4.19
N LYS A 125 -6.13 11.42 3.77
CA LYS A 125 -6.98 12.28 4.61
C LYS A 125 -7.48 11.59 5.88
N GLU A 126 -7.85 10.32 5.79
CA GLU A 126 -8.44 9.60 6.92
C GLU A 126 -7.40 9.23 7.96
N LEU A 127 -6.20 8.81 7.52
CA LEU A 127 -5.06 8.58 8.40
C LEU A 127 -4.68 9.88 9.15
N MET A 128 -4.58 11.01 8.44
CA MET A 128 -4.28 12.30 9.06
C MET A 128 -5.36 12.74 10.06
N ARG A 129 -6.64 12.51 9.75
CA ARG A 129 -7.76 12.79 10.66
C ARG A 129 -7.64 11.99 11.96
N LEU A 130 -7.42 10.67 11.85
CA LEU A 130 -7.34 9.77 12.99
C LEU A 130 -6.11 10.02 13.87
N ILE A 131 -4.96 10.39 13.29
CA ILE A 131 -3.78 10.84 14.05
C ILE A 131 -4.17 12.03 14.93
N LYS A 132 -4.82 13.05 14.36
CA LYS A 132 -5.21 14.26 15.09
C LYS A 132 -6.23 13.99 16.20
N GLU A 133 -7.14 13.03 15.99
CA GLU A 133 -8.18 12.68 16.98
C GLU A 133 -7.65 11.85 18.15
N ARG A 134 -6.56 11.12 17.94
CA ARG A 134 -5.93 10.25 18.93
C ARG A 134 -4.72 10.89 19.63
N SER A 135 -4.29 12.08 19.19
CA SER A 135 -3.18 12.86 19.79
C SER A 135 -3.67 13.71 20.96
#